data_AF-A0A259PKY9-F1
#
_entry.id   AF-A0A259PKY9-F1
#
_cell.length_a   1.000
_cell.length_b   1.000
_cell.length_c   1.000
_cell.angle_alpha   90.00
_cell.angle_beta   90.00
_cell.angle_gamma   90.00
#
_symmetry.space_group_name_H-M   'P 1'
#
loop_
_entity.id
_entity.type
_entity.pdbx_description
1 polymer ?
#
loop_
_entity_poly.entity_id
_entity_poly.type
_entity_poly.pdbx_seq_one_letter_code
_entity_poly.pdbx_strand_id
1 'polypeptide(L)'
;MTPEALLSLHRYWIWSNLLRDEFFKNIEPLPLPNTTSLTLWFSGMPGMYMAHWYTALYVVIEAYQESNLKDAALDQLLQSPLVQNLKRFRNGTSRFQPHYFDQRFTDLMIEKDGAKWIQEVASEFGRFFLEKLSLDER
;
A
#
# COMPACT_ATOMS: atom_id res chain seq x y z
N MET A 1 14.05 -3.90 16.67
CA MET A 1 14.54 -3.68 15.30
C MET A 1 15.89 -2.99 15.43
N THR A 2 16.92 -3.43 14.70
CA THR A 2 18.23 -2.76 14.70
C THR A 2 18.18 -1.46 13.87
N PRO A 3 19.12 -0.52 14.03
CA PRO A 3 19.18 0.67 13.18
C PRO A 3 19.26 0.34 11.68
N GLU A 4 20.05 -0.67 11.31
CA GLU A 4 20.14 -1.15 9.93
C GLU A 4 18.79 -1.66 9.41
N ALA A 5 18.05 -2.43 10.23
CA ALA A 5 16.73 -2.92 9.87
C ALA A 5 15.71 -1.78 9.74
N LEU A 6 15.81 -0.73 10.55
CA LEU A 6 14.98 0.47 10.44
C LEU A 6 15.25 1.22 9.12
N LEU A 7 16.52 1.41 8.75
CA LEU A 7 16.90 2.00 7.46
C LEU A 7 16.43 1.14 6.28
N SER A 8 16.52 -0.19 6.41
CA SER A 8 15.99 -1.11 5.42
C SER A 8 14.47 -0.95 5.27
N LEU A 9 13.72 -0.88 6.36
CA LEU A 9 12.28 -0.65 6.35
C LEU A 9 11.91 0.70 5.72
N HIS A 10 12.64 1.78 6.05
CA HIS A 10 12.50 3.09 5.42
C HIS A 10 12.69 3.03 3.91
N ARG A 11 13.68 2.28 3.41
CA ARG A 11 13.89 2.08 1.96
C ARG A 11 12.67 1.42 1.29
N TYR A 12 12.05 0.41 1.93
CA TYR A 12 10.82 -0.20 1.41
C TYR A 12 9.66 0.81 1.35
N TRP A 13 9.54 1.70 2.34
CA TRP A 13 8.57 2.79 2.30
C TRP A 13 8.87 3.79 1.18
N ILE A 14 10.13 4.17 0.95
CA ILE A 14 10.50 5.02 -0.20
C ILE A 14 10.06 4.36 -1.51
N TRP A 15 10.37 3.08 -1.72
CA TRP A 15 9.97 2.36 -2.94
C TRP A 15 8.46 2.32 -3.12
N SER A 16 7.71 2.10 -2.04
CA SER A 16 6.25 2.19 -2.05
C SER A 16 5.77 3.58 -2.50
N ASN A 17 6.39 4.67 -2.04
CA ASN A 17 6.03 6.03 -2.45
C ASN A 17 6.39 6.33 -3.90
N LEU A 18 7.51 5.82 -4.41
CA LEU A 18 7.85 5.98 -5.82
C LEU A 18 6.80 5.32 -6.72
N LEU A 19 6.28 4.14 -6.36
CA LEU A 19 5.18 3.48 -7.07
C LEU A 19 3.87 4.27 -6.98
N ARG A 20 3.57 4.85 -5.81
CA ARG A 20 2.44 5.77 -5.64
C ARG A 20 2.55 6.98 -6.56
N ASP A 21 3.72 7.58 -6.65
CA ASP A 21 3.94 8.78 -7.45
C ASP A 21 3.77 8.46 -8.94
N GLU A 22 4.27 7.31 -9.40
CA GLU A 22 4.01 6.82 -10.76
C GLU A 22 2.51 6.54 -10.99
N PHE A 23 1.80 5.97 -10.01
CA PHE A 23 0.35 5.83 -10.10
C PHE A 23 -0.34 7.19 -10.33
N PHE A 24 -0.05 8.21 -9.52
CA PHE A 24 -0.69 9.51 -9.66
C PHE A 24 -0.26 10.29 -10.92
N LYS A 25 0.94 10.05 -11.45
CA LYS A 25 1.36 10.62 -12.76
C LYS A 25 0.59 10.01 -13.92
N ASN A 26 0.27 8.72 -13.82
CA ASN A 26 -0.34 7.96 -14.90
C ASN A 26 -1.86 7.78 -14.72
N ILE A 27 -2.46 8.25 -13.62
CA ILE A 27 -3.88 8.04 -13.36
C ILE A 27 -4.72 8.78 -14.40
N GLU A 28 -5.37 8.00 -15.26
CA GLU A 28 -6.44 8.48 -16.11
C GLU A 28 -7.78 8.31 -15.37
N PRO A 29 -8.78 9.18 -15.64
CA PRO A 29 -10.12 9.01 -15.08
C PRO A 29 -10.62 7.59 -15.27
N LEU A 30 -11.24 7.02 -14.22
CA LEU A 30 -11.87 5.72 -14.33
C LEU A 30 -12.86 5.75 -15.50
N PRO A 31 -12.70 4.87 -16.50
CA PRO A 31 -13.63 4.83 -17.62
C PRO A 31 -15.02 4.37 -17.13
N LEU A 32 -16.06 4.60 -17.95
CA LEU A 32 -17.41 4.16 -17.62
C LEU A 32 -17.41 2.70 -17.13
N PRO A 33 -18.21 2.36 -16.09
CA PRO A 33 -18.15 1.07 -15.41
C PRO A 33 -18.76 -0.04 -16.27
N ASN A 34 -18.07 -0.40 -17.34
CA ASN A 34 -18.27 -1.64 -18.07
C ASN A 34 -17.03 -2.53 -17.88
N THR A 35 -17.23 -3.83 -17.99
CA THR A 35 -16.19 -4.84 -17.73
C THR A 35 -14.96 -4.64 -18.59
N THR A 36 -15.12 -4.31 -19.88
CA THR A 36 -14.03 -4.11 -20.84
C THR A 36 -13.14 -2.92 -20.45
N SER A 37 -13.75 -1.79 -20.13
CA SER A 37 -13.07 -0.57 -19.74
C SER A 37 -12.32 -0.72 -18.41
N LEU A 38 -12.90 -1.42 -17.43
CA LEU A 38 -12.23 -1.73 -16.17
C LEU A 38 -11.04 -2.67 -16.39
N THR A 39 -11.20 -3.73 -17.20
CA THR A 39 -10.11 -4.63 -17.55
C THR A 39 -8.95 -3.89 -18.24
N LEU A 40 -9.24 -2.98 -19.17
CA LEU A 40 -8.19 -2.17 -19.80
C LEU A 40 -7.46 -1.30 -18.78
N TRP A 41 -8.18 -0.60 -17.90
CA TRP A 41 -7.59 0.24 -16.87
C TRP A 41 -6.71 -0.56 -15.90
N PHE A 42 -7.19 -1.72 -15.43
CA PHE A 42 -6.46 -2.61 -14.52
C PHE A 42 -5.24 -3.28 -15.17
N SER A 43 -5.31 -3.59 -16.47
CA SER A 43 -4.18 -4.14 -17.23
C SER A 43 -3.16 -3.09 -17.68
N GLY A 44 -3.54 -1.81 -17.68
CA GLY A 44 -2.69 -0.69 -18.05
C GLY A 44 -1.77 -0.22 -16.92
N MET A 45 -1.00 0.84 -17.21
CA MET A 45 -0.08 1.45 -16.25
C MET A 45 -0.76 1.84 -14.91
N PRO A 46 -1.97 2.46 -14.87
CA PRO A 46 -2.59 2.85 -13.61
C PRO A 46 -2.85 1.65 -12.70
N GLY A 47 -3.48 0.61 -13.22
CA GLY A 47 -3.76 -0.62 -12.48
C GLY A 47 -2.48 -1.32 -12.01
N MET A 48 -1.48 -1.40 -12.89
CA MET A 48 -0.17 -1.98 -12.55
C MET A 48 0.50 -1.21 -11.40
N TYR A 49 0.63 0.12 -11.50
CA TYR A 49 1.28 0.91 -10.46
C TYR A 49 0.51 0.88 -9.14
N MET A 50 -0.82 0.97 -9.19
CA MET A 50 -1.66 0.83 -7.98
C MET A 50 -1.43 -0.53 -7.32
N ALA A 51 -1.45 -1.62 -8.09
CA ALA A 51 -1.33 -2.96 -7.54
C ALA A 51 0.03 -3.19 -6.86
N HIS A 52 1.10 -2.69 -7.47
CA HIS A 52 2.46 -2.77 -6.92
C HIS A 52 2.67 -1.82 -5.75
N TRP A 53 2.11 -0.61 -5.80
CA TRP A 53 2.13 0.32 -4.68
C TRP A 53 1.47 -0.29 -3.44
N TYR A 54 0.25 -0.79 -3.57
CA TYR A 54 -0.51 -1.39 -2.46
C TYR A 54 0.23 -2.60 -1.88
N THR A 55 0.84 -3.41 -2.75
CA THR A 55 1.69 -4.54 -2.37
C THR A 55 2.92 -4.09 -1.59
N ALA A 56 3.64 -3.07 -2.09
CA ALA A 56 4.85 -2.54 -1.44
C ALA A 56 4.53 -1.90 -0.09
N LEU A 57 3.41 -1.18 0.03
CA LEU A 57 2.96 -0.59 1.30
C LEU A 57 2.65 -1.69 2.33
N TYR A 58 2.01 -2.78 1.92
CA TYR A 58 1.74 -3.90 2.83
C TYR A 58 3.02 -4.52 3.39
N VAL A 59 4.10 -4.61 2.60
CA VAL A 59 5.40 -5.09 3.11
C VAL A 59 5.93 -4.20 4.23
N VAL A 60 5.74 -2.89 4.13
CA VAL A 60 6.11 -1.94 5.20
C VAL A 60 5.26 -2.17 6.46
N ILE A 61 3.95 -2.35 6.28
CA ILE A 61 3.01 -2.66 7.38
C ILE A 61 3.41 -3.96 8.08
N GLU A 62 3.65 -5.03 7.32
CA GLU A 62 4.00 -6.34 7.85
C GLU A 62 5.30 -6.29 8.65
N ALA A 63 6.34 -5.68 8.09
CA ALA A 63 7.61 -5.51 8.78
C ALA A 63 7.50 -4.61 10.03
N TYR A 64 6.62 -3.60 10.03
CA TYR A 64 6.32 -2.82 11.22
C TYR A 64 5.62 -3.68 12.29
N GLN A 65 4.59 -4.44 11.92
CA GLN A 65 3.81 -5.29 12.84
C GLN A 65 4.61 -6.46 13.43
N GLU A 66 5.53 -7.03 12.66
CA GLU A 66 6.43 -8.11 13.11
C GLU A 66 7.61 -7.58 13.96
N SER A 67 7.79 -6.27 14.02
CA SER A 67 8.84 -5.63 14.82
C SER A 67 8.37 -5.29 16.23
N ASN A 68 9.29 -4.76 17.04
CA ASN A 68 9.00 -4.16 18.33
C ASN A 68 8.81 -2.62 18.26
N LEU A 69 8.63 -2.07 17.06
CA LEU A 69 8.33 -0.65 16.89
C LEU A 69 6.93 -0.32 17.43
N LYS A 70 6.78 0.93 17.91
CA LYS A 70 5.54 1.47 18.44
C LYS A 70 5.38 2.92 18.03
N ASP A 71 4.18 3.25 17.61
CA ASP A 71 3.74 4.57 17.21
C ASP A 71 2.22 4.61 17.32
N ALA A 72 1.68 5.52 18.13
CA ALA A 72 0.26 5.50 18.47
C ALA A 72 -0.67 5.73 17.26
N ALA A 73 -0.25 6.58 16.31
CA ALA A 73 -1.05 6.89 15.13
C ALA A 73 -1.09 5.69 14.17
N LEU A 74 0.06 5.10 13.88
CA LEU A 74 0.15 3.87 13.09
C LEU A 74 -0.58 2.70 13.77
N ASP A 75 -0.34 2.50 15.06
CA ASP A 75 -0.97 1.40 15.82
C ASP A 75 -2.51 1.51 15.76
N GLN A 76 -3.06 2.72 15.80
CA GLN A 76 -4.50 2.93 15.65
C GLN A 76 -5.00 2.71 14.22
N LEU A 77 -4.31 3.23 13.20
CA LEU A 77 -4.68 3.02 11.80
C LEU A 77 -4.64 1.55 11.38
N LEU A 78 -3.68 0.79 11.92
CA LEU A 78 -3.45 -0.61 11.60
C LEU A 78 -4.37 -1.58 12.35
N GLN A 79 -5.25 -1.09 13.23
CA GLN A 79 -6.36 -1.88 13.77
C GLN A 79 -7.51 -2.07 12.76
N SER A 80 -7.49 -1.32 11.66
CA SER A 80 -8.52 -1.40 10.61
C SER A 80 -8.57 -2.80 9.97
N PRO A 81 -9.77 -3.33 9.67
CA PRO A 81 -9.91 -4.58 8.90
C PRO A 81 -9.30 -4.48 7.49
N LEU A 82 -9.09 -3.26 6.99
CA LEU A 82 -8.44 -2.98 5.71
C LEU A 82 -7.02 -3.55 5.62
N VAL A 83 -6.32 -3.76 6.74
CA VAL A 83 -5.01 -4.44 6.74
C VAL A 83 -5.14 -5.85 6.17
N GLN A 84 -6.19 -6.60 6.52
CA GLN A 84 -6.41 -7.95 5.99
C GLN A 84 -6.83 -7.92 4.52
N ASN A 85 -7.61 -6.91 4.11
CA ASN A 85 -7.95 -6.72 2.71
C ASN A 85 -6.70 -6.43 1.88
N LEU A 86 -5.80 -5.57 2.37
CA LEU A 86 -4.54 -5.26 1.72
C LEU A 86 -3.57 -6.46 1.68
N LYS A 87 -3.53 -7.27 2.73
CA LYS A 87 -2.79 -8.55 2.74
C LYS A 87 -3.28 -9.49 1.63
N ARG A 88 -4.61 -9.65 1.51
CA ARG A 88 -5.25 -10.47 0.47
C ARG A 88 -4.94 -9.91 -0.93
N PHE A 89 -5.02 -8.60 -1.08
CA PHE A 89 -4.68 -7.89 -2.31
C PHE A 89 -3.22 -8.15 -2.72
N ARG A 90 -2.27 -7.98 -1.80
CA ARG A 90 -0.84 -8.30 -2.04
C ARG A 90 -0.65 -9.73 -2.53
N ASN A 91 -1.32 -10.69 -1.89
CA ASN A 91 -1.24 -12.09 -2.30
C ASN A 91 -1.84 -12.33 -3.69
N GLY A 92 -2.90 -11.60 -4.03
CA GLY A 92 -3.49 -11.57 -5.38
C GLY A 92 -2.50 -11.04 -6.41
N THR A 93 -1.84 -9.91 -6.13
CA THR A 93 -0.90 -9.26 -7.07
C THR A 93 0.36 -10.09 -7.31
N SER A 94 0.91 -10.72 -6.27
CA SER A 94 2.19 -11.45 -6.36
C SER A 94 2.07 -12.92 -6.78
N ARG A 95 0.86 -13.40 -7.08
CA ARG A 95 0.62 -14.78 -7.55
C ARG A 95 -0.40 -14.76 -8.69
N PHE A 96 -0.20 -15.59 -9.70
CA PHE A 96 -1.15 -15.70 -10.80
C PHE A 96 -2.56 -16.05 -10.28
N GLN A 97 -3.58 -15.31 -10.74
CA GLN A 97 -4.98 -15.57 -10.45
C GLN A 97 -5.75 -15.84 -11.74
N PRO A 98 -6.47 -16.97 -11.84
CA PRO A 98 -7.23 -17.31 -13.05
C PRO A 98 -8.48 -16.45 -13.23
N HIS A 99 -8.98 -15.83 -12.16
CA HIS A 99 -10.15 -14.95 -12.19
C HIS A 99 -9.72 -13.49 -12.12
N TYR A 100 -10.07 -12.71 -13.15
CA TYR A 100 -9.64 -11.32 -13.28
C TYR A 100 -10.18 -10.42 -12.15
N PHE A 101 -11.47 -10.56 -11.83
CA PHE A 101 -12.14 -9.83 -10.74
C PHE A 101 -12.24 -10.71 -9.48
N ASP A 102 -11.11 -11.27 -9.04
CA ASP A 102 -11.07 -12.05 -7.81
C ASP A 102 -11.34 -11.16 -6.58
N GLN A 103 -12.06 -11.71 -5.59
CA GLN A 103 -12.43 -11.00 -4.35
C GLN A 103 -11.22 -10.41 -3.61
N ARG A 104 -10.05 -11.05 -3.73
CA ARG A 104 -8.80 -10.52 -3.17
C ARG A 104 -8.44 -9.12 -3.68
N PHE A 105 -8.86 -8.78 -4.90
CA PHE A 105 -8.69 -7.44 -5.46
C PHE A 105 -9.92 -6.58 -5.18
N THR A 106 -11.12 -7.09 -5.49
CA THR A 106 -12.33 -6.26 -5.50
C THR A 106 -12.71 -5.79 -4.11
N ASP A 107 -12.54 -6.61 -3.07
CA ASP A 107 -12.93 -6.27 -1.69
C ASP A 107 -12.27 -4.96 -1.25
N LEU A 108 -10.98 -4.80 -1.50
CA LEU A 108 -10.25 -3.58 -1.13
C LEU A 108 -10.66 -2.36 -1.97
N MET A 109 -10.95 -2.57 -3.25
CA MET A 109 -11.25 -1.49 -4.19
C MET A 109 -12.66 -0.93 -4.03
N ILE A 110 -13.62 -1.76 -3.63
CA ILE A 110 -15.01 -1.35 -3.39
C ILE A 110 -15.27 -0.92 -1.96
N GLU A 111 -14.35 -1.24 -1.02
CA GLU A 111 -14.50 -0.87 0.37
C GLU A 111 -14.56 0.65 0.52
N LYS A 112 -15.55 1.10 1.26
CA LYS A 112 -15.72 2.52 1.52
C LYS A 112 -14.49 3.02 2.28
N ASP A 113 -13.93 4.14 1.83
CA ASP A 113 -12.72 4.74 2.39
C ASP A 113 -11.43 3.92 2.21
N GLY A 114 -11.43 2.79 1.49
CA GLY A 114 -10.23 1.96 1.28
C GLY A 114 -9.05 2.73 0.70
N ALA A 115 -9.28 3.47 -0.39
CA ALA A 115 -8.25 4.32 -1.01
C ALA A 115 -7.80 5.48 -0.11
N LYS A 116 -8.68 6.00 0.75
CA LYS A 116 -8.36 7.05 1.71
C LYS A 116 -7.47 6.51 2.82
N TRP A 117 -7.84 5.38 3.43
CA TRP A 117 -7.05 4.72 4.47
C TRP A 117 -5.65 4.34 3.98
N ILE A 118 -5.51 3.86 2.74
CA ILE A 118 -4.18 3.55 2.15
C ILE A 118 -3.29 4.79 2.10
N GLN A 119 -3.86 5.95 1.71
CA GLN A 119 -3.12 7.21 1.66
C GLN A 119 -2.74 7.70 3.07
N GLU A 120 -3.66 7.57 4.03
CA GLU A 120 -3.42 7.93 5.44
C GLU A 120 -2.28 7.08 6.03
N VAL A 121 -2.31 5.75 5.85
CA VAL A 121 -1.24 4.86 6.31
C VAL A 121 0.10 5.20 5.66
N ALA A 122 0.13 5.41 4.34
CA ALA A 122 1.37 5.77 3.64
C ALA A 122 1.97 7.09 4.17
N SER A 123 1.10 8.06 4.48
CA SER A 123 1.49 9.38 5.00
C SER A 123 1.99 9.29 6.44
N GLU A 124 1.32 8.53 7.29
CA GLU A 124 1.72 8.32 8.69
C GLU A 124 3.04 7.56 8.82
N PHE A 125 3.33 6.61 7.92
CA PHE A 125 4.68 6.04 7.84
C PHE A 125 5.72 7.10 7.49
N GLY A 126 5.39 8.06 6.62
CA GLY A 126 6.30 9.17 6.30
C GLY A 126 6.63 10.02 7.52
N ARG A 127 5.60 10.42 8.29
CA ARG A 127 5.79 11.11 9.58
C ARG A 127 6.66 10.27 10.52
N PHE A 128 6.32 9.00 10.70
CA PHE A 128 7.06 8.07 11.56
C PHE A 128 8.56 7.99 11.20
N PHE A 129 8.91 7.84 9.92
CA PHE A 129 10.32 7.80 9.52
C PHE A 129 11.02 9.14 9.69
N LEU A 130 10.36 10.25 9.39
CA LEU A 130 10.94 11.59 9.62
C LEU A 130 11.26 11.80 11.10
N GLU A 131 10.36 11.43 12.00
CA GLU A 131 10.61 11.52 13.44
C GLU A 131 11.73 10.57 13.91
N LYS A 132 11.68 9.29 13.53
CA LYS A 132 12.66 8.31 14.02
C LYS A 132 14.08 8.58 13.49
N LEU A 133 14.21 8.98 12.23
CA LEU A 133 15.51 9.19 11.61
C LEU A 133 16.11 10.56 11.92
N SER A 134 15.29 11.58 12.18
CA SER A 134 15.80 12.89 12.64
C SER A 134 16.25 12.89 14.11
N LEU A 135 15.83 11.88 14.90
CA LEU A 135 16.28 11.69 16.27
C LEU A 135 17.62 10.93 16.36
N ASP A 136 17.98 10.14 15.35
CA ASP A 136 19.27 9.43 15.27
C ASP A 136 20.44 10.34 14.85
N GLU A 137 20.17 11.56 14.35
CA GLU A 137 21.19 12.56 13.99
C GLU A 137 21.60 13.47 15.17
N ARG A 138 21.06 13.26 16.38
CA ARG A 138 21.35 14.04 17.60
C ARG A 138 22.06 13.20 18.65
#